data_AF-A0A438NJJ6-F1
#
_entry.id   AF-A0A438NJJ6-F1
#
_cell.length_a   1.000
_cell.length_b   1.000
_cell.length_c   1.000
_cell.angle_alpha   90.00
_cell.angle_beta   90.00
_cell.angle_gamma   90.00
#
_symmetry.space_group_name_H-M   'P 1'
#
loop_
_entity.id
_entity.type
_entity.pdbx_description
1 polymer ?
#
loop_
_entity_poly.entity_id
_entity_poly.type
_entity_poly.pdbx_seq_one_letter_code
_entity_poly.pdbx_strand_id
1 'polypeptide(L)'
;MDNLLYDTSWNLYTISSPTTELLALLNPSTPLTNTAVSDNTETLEKHTYAFRQSLARKRPRYEEQEEKDKIDSEEMRKKPRQKQQPNSSAKTGQKRKYGGGGGGLLRGDVYHDADDDDDNDSTREFLTGTVINMIYDKTTYRFVLLTTTTTTTSPLDSRSTTKKARTTRLSPRNRIGSHNQDLQSVTNTNTNTKTILLLAKCNPSTYKSLTTYLDTTFSIPDTCITPLKPSAQFLQYTLETYISSTYKELTRHGYDNDDEGDSGDKSLRTPLRSANFKSIFGSLHMTISFAPPVAPKLKSLDVELPSETLLIALNEKHNQNRRDDSDGDGDGDDDNKIDRQVTTVVAQWIENRTGLKLPLTQQKAMTIEENKSHDDVGKENRTPDFHEEDTAEKQPSKEVVAADETNTTTNSPLPTVPPMRLSRIMSAAYAISSEGRLKFSAKAMEMCEHDQDNSGHDPDESDDIHDENNLVRRANDTLLREMLREAGRQNAE
;
A
#
# COMPACT_ATOMS: atom_id res chain seq x y z
N MET A 1 -1.60 -10.84 3.58
CA MET A 1 -0.27 -10.51 3.00
C MET A 1 0.71 -11.64 3.35
N ASP A 2 1.42 -12.20 2.37
CA ASP A 2 2.33 -13.33 2.57
C ASP A 2 3.55 -13.03 3.45
N ASN A 3 3.90 -13.96 4.35
CA ASN A 3 5.13 -13.94 5.16
C ASN A 3 6.41 -13.85 4.32
N LEU A 4 6.33 -14.21 3.03
CA LEU A 4 7.44 -14.20 2.09
C LEU A 4 7.99 -12.80 1.78
N LEU A 5 7.18 -11.75 2.00
CA LEU A 5 7.56 -10.35 1.78
C LEU A 5 8.46 -9.78 2.90
N TYR A 6 8.46 -10.42 4.06
CA TYR A 6 9.16 -9.97 5.25
C TYR A 6 10.64 -10.42 5.26
N ASP A 7 11.46 -9.66 5.98
CA ASP A 7 12.91 -9.84 6.16
C ASP A 7 13.74 -9.90 4.86
N THR A 8 13.13 -9.48 3.75
CA THR A 8 13.78 -9.34 2.46
C THR A 8 13.86 -7.88 2.06
N SER A 9 15.05 -7.44 1.66
CA SER A 9 15.22 -6.16 0.97
C SER A 9 14.95 -6.37 -0.52
N TRP A 10 13.97 -5.64 -1.03
CA TRP A 10 13.47 -5.67 -2.39
C TRP A 10 13.99 -4.46 -3.15
N ASN A 11 14.45 -4.67 -4.39
CA ASN A 11 14.57 -3.61 -5.37
C ASN A 11 13.24 -3.51 -6.13
N LEU A 12 12.77 -2.31 -6.33
CA LEU A 12 11.45 -2.04 -6.90
C LEU A 12 11.58 -1.58 -8.34
N TYR A 13 10.78 -2.21 -9.19
CA TYR A 13 10.65 -1.89 -10.60
C TYR A 13 9.17 -1.76 -10.94
N THR A 14 8.92 -1.03 -12.01
CA THR A 14 7.59 -0.82 -12.55
C THR A 14 7.54 -1.42 -13.94
N ILE A 15 6.44 -2.10 -14.28
CA ILE A 15 6.12 -2.52 -15.64
C ILE A 15 4.96 -1.63 -16.13
N SER A 16 5.25 -0.71 -17.04
CA SER A 16 4.33 0.36 -17.45
C SER A 16 3.26 -0.08 -18.45
N SER A 17 3.51 -1.16 -19.20
CA SER A 17 2.59 -1.65 -20.24
C SER A 17 2.54 -3.17 -20.20
N PRO A 18 1.95 -3.76 -19.14
CA PRO A 18 1.84 -5.20 -19.07
C PRO A 18 0.84 -5.71 -20.12
N THR A 19 1.17 -6.84 -20.72
CA THR A 19 0.30 -7.48 -21.69
C THR A 19 -0.88 -8.17 -21.02
N THR A 20 -1.97 -8.37 -21.76
CA THR A 20 -3.17 -9.07 -21.26
C THR A 20 -2.85 -10.47 -20.77
N GLU A 21 -1.89 -11.15 -21.38
CA GLU A 21 -1.43 -12.49 -20.96
C GLU A 21 -0.75 -12.46 -19.60
N LEU A 22 0.12 -11.48 -19.35
CA LEU A 22 0.74 -11.32 -18.03
C LEU A 22 -0.30 -10.95 -16.97
N LEU A 23 -1.24 -10.06 -17.31
CA LEU A 23 -2.32 -9.67 -16.40
C LEU A 23 -3.27 -10.84 -16.10
N ALA A 24 -3.55 -11.71 -17.07
CA ALA A 24 -4.33 -12.93 -16.88
C ALA A 24 -3.61 -13.94 -15.97
N LEU A 25 -2.27 -14.01 -16.06
CA LEU A 25 -1.46 -14.82 -15.16
C LEU A 25 -1.52 -14.32 -13.71
N LEU A 26 -1.53 -13.00 -13.49
CA LEU A 26 -1.61 -12.40 -12.16
C LEU A 26 -3.02 -12.41 -11.56
N ASN A 27 -4.05 -12.38 -12.41
CA ASN A 27 -5.45 -12.29 -12.02
C ASN A 27 -6.24 -13.42 -12.68
N PRO A 28 -6.24 -14.63 -12.11
CA PRO A 28 -7.07 -15.70 -12.63
C PRO A 28 -8.55 -15.29 -12.55
N SER A 29 -9.17 -15.05 -13.70
CA SER A 29 -10.49 -14.42 -13.85
C SER A 29 -11.68 -15.22 -13.31
N THR A 30 -11.47 -16.39 -12.72
CA THR A 30 -12.53 -17.30 -12.31
C THR A 30 -12.53 -17.53 -10.79
N PRO A 31 -13.70 -17.49 -10.13
CA PRO A 31 -13.81 -17.92 -8.75
C PRO A 31 -13.25 -19.35 -8.63
N LEU A 32 -12.51 -19.61 -7.54
CA LEU A 32 -11.77 -20.83 -7.22
C LEU A 32 -12.66 -22.07 -7.17
N THR A 33 -13.19 -22.49 -8.32
CA THR A 33 -13.65 -23.86 -8.52
C THR A 33 -12.41 -24.75 -8.52
N ASN A 34 -12.51 -25.96 -7.96
CA ASN A 34 -11.39 -26.90 -7.90
C ASN A 34 -10.75 -27.17 -9.28
N THR A 35 -11.54 -27.09 -10.36
CA THR A 35 -11.06 -27.20 -11.74
C THR A 35 -10.19 -26.00 -12.15
N ALA A 36 -10.59 -24.77 -11.83
CA ALA A 36 -9.81 -23.57 -12.15
C ALA A 36 -8.46 -23.54 -11.43
N VAL A 37 -8.38 -24.07 -10.21
CA VAL A 37 -7.11 -24.20 -9.47
C VAL A 37 -6.12 -25.11 -10.21
N SER A 38 -6.60 -26.22 -10.77
CA SER A 38 -5.77 -27.15 -11.54
C SER A 38 -5.22 -26.50 -12.81
N ASP A 39 -6.07 -25.83 -13.59
CA ASP A 39 -5.69 -25.18 -14.85
C ASP A 39 -4.66 -24.05 -14.62
N ASN A 40 -4.84 -23.29 -13.54
CA ASN A 40 -3.89 -22.26 -13.13
C ASN A 40 -2.53 -22.86 -12.72
N THR A 41 -2.56 -24.01 -12.03
CA THR A 41 -1.33 -24.71 -11.61
C THR A 41 -0.54 -25.19 -12.83
N GLU A 42 -1.19 -25.80 -13.82
CA GLU A 42 -0.53 -26.24 -15.06
C GLU A 42 0.07 -25.04 -15.83
N THR A 43 -0.66 -23.93 -15.90
CA THR A 43 -0.18 -22.69 -16.53
C THR A 43 1.06 -22.14 -15.83
N LEU A 44 1.05 -22.09 -14.49
CA LEU A 44 2.20 -21.65 -13.69
C LEU A 44 3.40 -22.59 -13.82
N GLU A 45 3.18 -23.91 -13.89
CA GLU A 45 4.25 -24.88 -14.13
C GLU A 45 4.89 -24.69 -15.51
N LYS A 46 4.09 -24.45 -16.55
CA LYS A 46 4.57 -24.16 -17.91
C LYS A 46 5.44 -22.90 -17.93
N HIS A 47 5.00 -21.81 -17.29
CA HIS A 47 5.77 -20.57 -17.16
C HIS A 47 7.05 -20.76 -16.34
N THR A 48 6.98 -21.55 -15.25
CA THR A 48 8.14 -21.92 -14.45
C THR A 48 9.19 -22.67 -15.28
N TYR A 49 8.75 -23.62 -16.11
CA TYR A 49 9.63 -24.35 -17.00
C TYR A 49 10.25 -23.45 -18.09
N ALA A 50 9.44 -22.58 -18.72
CA ALA A 50 9.93 -21.62 -19.71
C ALA A 50 10.96 -20.64 -19.12
N PHE A 51 10.71 -20.13 -17.91
CA PHE A 51 11.66 -19.27 -17.21
C PHE A 51 12.96 -20.00 -16.87
N ARG A 52 12.88 -21.26 -16.41
CA ARG A 52 14.04 -22.12 -16.19
C ARG A 52 14.88 -22.31 -17.46
N GLN A 53 14.25 -22.48 -18.62
CA GLN A 53 14.97 -22.54 -19.90
C GLN A 53 15.66 -21.22 -20.25
N SER A 54 15.00 -20.07 -20.02
CA SER A 54 15.60 -18.74 -20.25
C SER A 54 16.88 -18.56 -19.42
N LEU A 55 16.85 -18.99 -18.16
CA LEU A 55 18.00 -18.96 -17.27
C LEU A 55 19.17 -19.82 -17.76
N ALA A 56 18.90 -21.01 -18.30
CA ALA A 56 19.95 -21.91 -18.80
C ALA A 56 20.68 -21.35 -20.04
N ARG A 57 19.97 -20.65 -20.94
CA ARG A 57 20.55 -20.13 -22.20
C ARG A 57 21.69 -19.14 -22.01
N LYS A 58 21.69 -18.39 -20.91
CA LYS A 58 22.67 -17.32 -20.64
C LYS A 58 23.74 -17.73 -19.63
N ARG A 59 23.75 -18.99 -19.17
CA ARG A 59 24.79 -19.46 -18.26
C ARG A 59 26.13 -19.56 -18.99
N PRO A 60 27.21 -18.99 -18.44
CA PRO A 60 28.55 -19.34 -18.87
C PRO A 60 28.71 -20.87 -18.73
N ARG A 61 29.09 -21.55 -19.81
CA ARG A 61 29.25 -23.03 -19.84
C ARG A 61 30.13 -23.57 -18.69
N TYR A 62 31.00 -22.74 -18.13
CA TYR A 62 31.84 -23.11 -17.00
C TYR A 62 31.04 -23.36 -15.71
N GLU A 63 29.95 -22.63 -15.48
CA GLU A 63 29.09 -22.84 -14.30
C GLU A 63 28.34 -24.18 -14.38
N GLU A 64 27.89 -24.60 -15.57
CA GLU A 64 27.26 -25.92 -15.76
C GLU A 64 28.27 -27.05 -15.51
N GLN A 65 29.52 -26.86 -15.93
CA GLN A 65 30.58 -27.84 -15.67
C GLN A 65 30.95 -27.87 -14.18
N GLU A 66 31.04 -26.71 -13.51
CA GLU A 66 31.31 -26.65 -12.06
C GLU A 66 30.14 -27.23 -11.24
N GLU A 67 28.89 -27.03 -11.66
CA GLU A 67 27.73 -27.68 -11.05
C GLU A 67 27.76 -29.19 -11.25
N LYS A 68 28.05 -29.65 -12.48
CA LYS A 68 28.19 -31.08 -12.76
C LYS A 68 29.32 -31.70 -11.96
N ASP A 69 30.46 -31.03 -11.85
CA ASP A 69 31.61 -31.49 -11.07
C ASP A 69 31.31 -31.47 -9.55
N LYS A 70 30.50 -30.52 -9.05
CA LYS A 70 30.02 -30.48 -7.66
C LYS A 70 29.00 -31.59 -7.36
N ILE A 71 28.09 -31.87 -8.28
CA ILE A 71 27.11 -32.96 -8.14
C ILE A 71 27.82 -34.33 -8.20
N ASP A 72 28.75 -34.53 -9.14
CA ASP A 72 29.54 -35.77 -9.26
C ASP A 72 30.48 -35.97 -8.05
N SER A 73 30.99 -34.88 -7.45
CA SER A 73 31.82 -34.96 -6.25
C SER A 73 31.03 -35.15 -4.94
N GLU A 74 29.76 -34.75 -4.88
CA GLU A 74 28.87 -35.09 -3.76
C GLU A 74 28.34 -36.53 -3.83
N GLU A 75 28.15 -37.09 -5.03
CA GLU A 75 27.66 -38.47 -5.19
C GLU A 75 28.66 -39.53 -4.70
N MET A 76 29.97 -39.20 -4.67
CA MET A 76 31.02 -40.04 -4.06
C MET A 76 31.13 -39.91 -2.53
N ARG A 77 30.37 -39.01 -1.89
CA ARG A 77 30.39 -38.82 -0.42
C ARG A 77 29.16 -39.44 0.27
N LYS A 78 28.78 -40.66 -0.13
CA LYS A 78 27.88 -41.53 0.67
C LYS A 78 28.61 -41.99 1.95
N LYS A 79 28.73 -41.11 2.94
CA LYS A 79 29.09 -41.55 4.30
C LYS A 79 27.90 -42.29 4.91
N PRO A 80 28.12 -43.46 5.55
CA PRO A 80 27.06 -44.16 6.26
C PRO A 80 26.57 -43.28 7.41
N ARG A 81 25.27 -43.02 7.41
CA ARG A 81 24.53 -42.24 8.42
C ARG A 81 24.69 -42.94 9.77
N GLN A 82 25.58 -42.42 10.62
CA GLN A 82 25.77 -42.88 11.99
C GLN A 82 24.51 -42.55 12.79
N LYS A 83 23.78 -43.59 13.22
CA LYS A 83 22.61 -43.49 14.09
C LYS A 83 23.01 -42.81 15.40
N GLN A 84 22.61 -41.56 15.60
CA GLN A 84 22.56 -40.95 16.92
C GLN A 84 21.27 -41.39 17.62
N GLN A 85 21.43 -42.02 18.77
CA GLN A 85 20.35 -42.33 19.71
C GLN A 85 19.82 -41.03 20.33
N PRO A 86 18.50 -40.91 20.56
CA PRO A 86 17.95 -39.80 21.32
C PRO A 86 18.18 -40.04 22.82
N ASN A 87 18.96 -39.15 23.44
CA ASN A 87 19.02 -39.05 24.89
C ASN A 87 17.73 -38.45 25.42
N SER A 88 17.05 -39.22 26.25
CA SER A 88 15.87 -38.88 27.01
C SER A 88 16.20 -38.10 28.29
N SER A 89 15.57 -36.95 28.50
CA SER A 89 15.24 -36.38 29.81
C SER A 89 14.05 -35.44 29.60
N ALA A 90 12.80 -35.81 29.89
CA ALA A 90 12.14 -36.09 31.16
C ALA A 90 11.19 -34.94 31.55
N LYS A 91 9.88 -35.26 31.54
CA LYS A 91 8.76 -34.66 32.32
C LYS A 91 8.32 -33.26 31.88
N THR A 92 7.04 -32.90 31.69
CA THR A 92 5.69 -33.37 32.08
C THR A 92 4.74 -32.91 30.96
N GLY A 93 3.73 -33.62 30.44
CA GLY A 93 2.72 -34.38 31.15
C GLY A 93 1.34 -33.71 31.06
N GLN A 94 0.77 -33.52 29.86
CA GLN A 94 -0.70 -33.41 29.69
C GLN A 94 -1.14 -34.19 28.46
N LYS A 95 -1.83 -35.32 28.72
CA LYS A 95 -2.52 -36.14 27.73
C LYS A 95 -3.87 -35.48 27.44
N ARG A 96 -4.11 -35.03 26.20
CA ARG A 96 -5.48 -34.88 25.68
C ARG A 96 -5.82 -36.10 24.84
N LYS A 97 -6.94 -36.73 25.20
CA LYS A 97 -7.48 -37.93 24.57
C LYS A 97 -8.13 -37.54 23.24
N TYR A 98 -7.75 -38.22 22.17
CA TYR A 98 -8.52 -38.27 20.94
C TYR A 98 -9.78 -39.12 21.16
N GLY A 99 -10.94 -38.49 21.01
CA GLY A 99 -12.16 -39.09 20.49
C GLY A 99 -12.66 -38.09 19.42
N GLY A 100 -13.05 -38.46 18.21
CA GLY A 100 -13.70 -39.68 17.80
C GLY A 100 -15.16 -39.36 17.47
N GLY A 101 -15.40 -38.88 16.25
CA GLY A 101 -16.69 -38.98 15.57
C GLY A 101 -17.59 -37.74 15.59
N GLY A 102 -18.16 -37.43 14.43
CA GLY A 102 -19.40 -36.66 14.32
C GLY A 102 -19.37 -35.60 13.23
N GLY A 103 -19.72 -35.96 12.01
CA GLY A 103 -20.08 -34.98 10.99
C GLY A 103 -21.32 -34.20 11.44
N GLY A 104 -21.18 -32.88 11.52
CA GLY A 104 -22.25 -31.94 11.80
C GLY A 104 -22.13 -30.75 10.85
N LEU A 105 -22.93 -30.75 9.80
CA LEU A 105 -23.28 -29.55 9.04
C LEU A 105 -24.08 -28.64 9.99
N LEU A 106 -23.41 -27.69 10.64
CA LEU A 106 -24.07 -26.64 11.40
C LEU A 106 -23.85 -25.30 10.70
N ARG A 107 -24.96 -24.87 10.11
CA ARG A 107 -25.20 -23.53 9.58
C ARG A 107 -25.37 -22.62 10.80
N GLY A 108 -24.30 -21.93 11.16
CA GLY A 108 -24.33 -20.88 12.17
C GLY A 108 -24.85 -19.60 11.53
N ASP A 109 -26.11 -19.28 11.79
CA ASP A 109 -26.66 -17.95 11.55
C ASP A 109 -26.06 -17.01 12.61
N VAL A 110 -24.89 -16.46 12.30
CA VAL A 110 -24.29 -15.33 13.00
C VAL A 110 -25.12 -14.11 12.61
N TYR A 111 -25.88 -13.58 13.57
CA TYR A 111 -26.50 -12.27 13.46
C TYR A 111 -25.36 -11.24 13.50
N HIS A 112 -24.84 -10.88 12.33
CA HIS A 112 -24.17 -9.60 12.18
C HIS A 112 -25.25 -8.53 12.36
N ASP A 113 -25.12 -7.72 13.40
CA ASP A 113 -25.90 -6.51 13.59
C ASP A 113 -25.80 -5.68 12.30
N ALA A 114 -26.92 -5.64 11.59
CA ALA A 114 -27.05 -5.14 10.23
C ALA A 114 -27.44 -3.67 10.20
N ASP A 115 -26.99 -2.89 11.18
CA ASP A 115 -27.45 -1.51 11.38
C ASP A 115 -26.41 -0.43 10.98
N ASP A 116 -25.24 -0.80 10.45
CA ASP A 116 -24.35 0.15 9.76
C ASP A 116 -24.66 0.17 8.25
N ASP A 117 -25.82 0.76 7.92
CA ASP A 117 -26.28 1.13 6.57
C ASP A 117 -25.39 2.22 5.92
N ASP A 118 -24.07 2.14 6.05
CA ASP A 118 -23.15 2.89 5.19
C ASP A 118 -23.04 2.14 3.85
N ASP A 119 -24.12 2.23 3.06
CA ASP A 119 -24.32 1.80 1.66
C ASP A 119 -23.32 2.44 0.67
N ASN A 120 -22.18 2.93 1.15
CA ASN A 120 -21.12 3.42 0.31
C ASN A 120 -20.46 2.19 -0.34
N ASP A 121 -20.93 1.87 -1.54
CA ASP A 121 -20.43 0.88 -2.52
C ASP A 121 -18.95 1.15 -2.85
N SER A 122 -18.13 1.02 -1.82
CA SER A 122 -16.71 1.34 -1.85
C SER A 122 -16.06 0.21 -2.59
N THR A 123 -15.78 0.46 -3.87
CA THR A 123 -15.00 -0.42 -4.73
C THR A 123 -13.70 -0.78 -4.01
N ARG A 124 -13.66 -1.94 -3.35
CA ARG A 124 -12.49 -2.37 -2.61
C ARG A 124 -11.45 -2.81 -3.61
N GLU A 125 -10.36 -2.06 -3.67
CA GLU A 125 -9.17 -2.50 -4.38
C GLU A 125 -8.58 -3.68 -3.59
N PHE A 126 -8.14 -4.72 -4.28
CA PHE A 126 -7.37 -5.82 -3.70
C PHE A 126 -5.99 -5.89 -4.37
N LEU A 127 -4.96 -6.15 -3.58
CA LEU A 127 -3.63 -6.42 -4.11
C LEU A 127 -3.56 -7.90 -4.49
N THR A 128 -3.28 -8.18 -5.74
CA THR A 128 -3.09 -9.53 -6.27
C THR A 128 -1.68 -9.66 -6.84
N GLY A 129 -1.17 -10.88 -6.89
CA GLY A 129 0.17 -11.06 -7.42
C GLY A 129 0.64 -12.50 -7.50
N THR A 130 1.84 -12.66 -8.02
CA THR A 130 2.51 -13.96 -8.15
C THR A 130 3.92 -13.86 -7.59
N VAL A 131 4.30 -14.86 -6.79
CA VAL A 131 5.65 -15.00 -6.23
C VAL A 131 6.41 -16.05 -7.02
N ILE A 132 7.59 -15.68 -7.51
CA ILE A 132 8.52 -16.58 -8.21
C ILE A 132 9.74 -16.76 -7.30
N ASN A 133 9.89 -17.98 -6.78
CA ASN A 133 11.06 -18.37 -5.98
C ASN A 133 12.00 -19.21 -6.83
N MET A 134 13.26 -18.78 -6.92
CA MET A 134 14.32 -19.55 -7.57
C MET A 134 15.41 -19.86 -6.56
N ILE A 135 15.66 -21.14 -6.33
CA ILE A 135 16.74 -21.62 -5.48
C ILE A 135 17.88 -22.05 -6.39
N TYR A 136 19.03 -21.42 -6.22
CA TYR A 136 20.23 -21.69 -7.00
C TYR A 136 21.43 -21.81 -6.08
N ASP A 137 22.05 -22.99 -6.07
CA ASP A 137 23.07 -23.36 -5.08
C ASP A 137 22.54 -23.10 -3.65
N LYS A 138 23.14 -22.15 -2.92
CA LYS A 138 22.72 -21.74 -1.57
C LYS A 138 21.99 -20.39 -1.54
N THR A 139 21.69 -19.82 -2.70
CA THR A 139 21.08 -18.50 -2.81
C THR A 139 19.64 -18.63 -3.28
N THR A 140 18.71 -18.06 -2.52
CA THR A 140 17.31 -17.92 -2.94
C THR A 140 17.12 -16.54 -3.57
N TYR A 141 16.85 -16.54 -4.86
CA TYR A 141 16.39 -15.38 -5.60
C TYR A 141 14.86 -15.34 -5.58
N ARG A 142 14.29 -14.15 -5.41
CA ARG A 142 12.84 -13.98 -5.32
C ARG A 142 12.38 -12.84 -6.20
N PHE A 143 11.23 -13.03 -6.83
CA PHE A 143 10.51 -12.00 -7.55
C PHE A 143 9.05 -12.02 -7.12
N VAL A 144 8.45 -10.85 -6.97
CA VAL A 144 7.02 -10.72 -6.72
C VAL A 144 6.47 -9.72 -7.73
N LEU A 145 5.46 -10.13 -8.48
CA LEU A 145 4.72 -9.26 -9.39
C LEU A 145 3.39 -8.94 -8.72
N LEU A 146 3.13 -7.66 -8.47
CA LEU A 146 1.94 -7.17 -7.80
C LEU A 146 1.14 -6.26 -8.73
N THR A 147 -0.18 -6.40 -8.72
CA THR A 147 -1.14 -5.52 -9.40
C THR A 147 -2.34 -5.31 -8.48
N THR A 148 -3.17 -4.31 -8.77
CA THR A 148 -4.47 -4.17 -8.12
C THR A 148 -5.58 -4.74 -9.00
N THR A 149 -6.58 -5.33 -8.36
CA THR A 149 -7.86 -5.68 -8.94
C THR A 149 -8.97 -4.97 -8.21
N THR A 150 -9.78 -4.22 -8.93
CA THR A 150 -11.04 -3.67 -8.42
C THR A 150 -12.12 -4.73 -8.62
N THR A 151 -12.57 -5.34 -7.53
CA THR A 151 -13.74 -6.20 -7.60
C THR A 151 -14.96 -5.32 -7.39
N THR A 152 -15.60 -4.91 -8.47
CA THR A 152 -16.96 -4.36 -8.38
C THR A 152 -17.86 -5.54 -8.07
N THR A 153 -18.19 -5.73 -6.80
CA THR A 153 -19.30 -6.59 -6.40
C THR A 153 -20.56 -5.95 -6.95
N SER A 154 -20.85 -6.19 -8.24
CA SER A 154 -22.15 -5.85 -8.79
C SER A 154 -23.17 -6.43 -7.82
N PRO A 155 -24.07 -5.63 -7.23
CA PRO A 155 -25.10 -6.12 -6.32
C PRO A 155 -26.00 -7.03 -7.15
N LEU A 156 -25.61 -8.31 -7.21
CA LEU A 156 -26.21 -9.30 -8.07
C LEU A 156 -27.52 -9.67 -7.38
N ASP A 157 -28.60 -9.05 -7.87
CA ASP A 157 -29.98 -9.43 -7.59
C ASP A 157 -30.20 -9.83 -6.14
N SER A 158 -30.17 -8.85 -5.23
CA SER A 158 -30.94 -8.93 -4.00
C SER A 158 -32.38 -9.17 -4.42
N ARG A 159 -32.68 -10.47 -4.52
CA ARG A 159 -33.91 -11.11 -4.91
C ARG A 159 -35.02 -10.27 -4.32
N SER A 160 -35.67 -9.48 -5.17
CA SER A 160 -36.91 -8.78 -4.86
C SER A 160 -37.84 -9.85 -4.29
N THR A 161 -37.80 -10.04 -2.97
CA THR A 161 -38.81 -10.77 -2.24
C THR A 161 -40.01 -9.88 -2.43
N THR A 162 -40.82 -10.27 -3.41
CA THR A 162 -42.14 -9.75 -3.67
C THR A 162 -42.90 -9.82 -2.35
N LYS A 163 -42.81 -8.75 -1.54
CA LYS A 163 -43.75 -8.47 -0.47
C LYS A 163 -45.09 -8.42 -1.18
N LYS A 164 -45.87 -9.49 -1.01
CA LYS A 164 -47.28 -9.58 -1.39
C LYS A 164 -47.93 -8.25 -1.02
N ALA A 165 -48.21 -7.45 -2.04
CA ALA A 165 -49.01 -6.25 -1.91
C ALA A 165 -50.38 -6.69 -1.40
N ARG A 166 -50.64 -6.40 -0.11
CA ARG A 166 -51.98 -6.44 0.45
C ARG A 166 -52.76 -5.30 -0.18
N THR A 167 -53.68 -5.67 -1.06
CA THR A 167 -54.69 -4.83 -1.70
C THR A 167 -55.29 -3.79 -0.74
N THR A 168 -55.10 -2.51 -1.03
CA THR A 168 -56.09 -1.48 -0.76
C THR A 168 -56.23 -0.56 -1.98
N ARG A 169 -57.46 -0.13 -2.17
CA ARG A 169 -58.08 0.31 -3.43
C ARG A 169 -57.73 1.75 -3.80
N LEU A 170 -57.56 1.94 -5.12
CA LEU A 170 -58.05 3.05 -5.96
C LEU A 170 -57.56 4.49 -5.69
N SER A 171 -56.78 5.00 -6.64
CA SER A 171 -57.05 6.29 -7.29
C SER A 171 -56.43 6.33 -8.69
N PRO A 172 -57.19 6.66 -9.76
CA PRO A 172 -56.67 6.79 -11.11
C PRO A 172 -56.30 8.25 -11.38
N ARG A 173 -55.04 8.51 -11.75
CA ARG A 173 -54.71 9.78 -12.43
C ARG A 173 -53.72 9.57 -13.57
N ASN A 174 -54.25 9.83 -14.75
CA ASN A 174 -53.63 9.85 -16.07
C ASN A 174 -52.29 10.59 -16.14
N ARG A 175 -51.35 10.02 -16.92
CA ARG A 175 -50.35 10.66 -17.81
C ARG A 175 -49.58 9.51 -18.48
N ILE A 176 -49.96 9.01 -19.66
CA ILE A 176 -49.69 9.54 -21.01
C ILE A 176 -48.31 10.19 -21.15
N GLY A 177 -47.38 9.42 -21.69
CA GLY A 177 -46.37 9.85 -22.67
C GLY A 177 -45.08 10.45 -22.10
N SER A 178 -43.98 9.68 -22.18
CA SER A 178 -42.61 10.17 -22.49
C SER A 178 -41.67 8.96 -22.40
N HIS A 179 -41.27 8.38 -23.54
CA HIS A 179 -39.97 8.59 -24.18
C HIS A 179 -38.94 7.53 -23.71
N ASN A 180 -38.81 6.48 -24.53
CA ASN A 180 -37.71 5.53 -24.48
C ASN A 180 -36.41 6.32 -24.63
N GLN A 181 -35.71 6.57 -23.53
CA GLN A 181 -34.29 6.85 -23.57
C GLN A 181 -33.57 5.52 -23.43
N ASP A 182 -32.95 5.10 -24.54
CA ASP A 182 -31.91 4.09 -24.57
C ASP A 182 -30.83 4.49 -23.57
N LEU A 183 -30.87 3.85 -22.39
CA LEU A 183 -29.79 3.82 -21.42
C LEU A 183 -28.64 3.03 -22.03
N GLN A 184 -27.90 3.68 -22.93
CA GLN A 184 -26.50 3.34 -23.15
C GLN A 184 -25.76 3.75 -21.89
N SER A 185 -25.63 2.81 -20.94
CA SER A 185 -24.61 2.90 -19.90
C SER A 185 -23.27 2.87 -20.62
N VAL A 186 -22.78 4.07 -20.95
CA VAL A 186 -21.38 4.29 -21.28
C VAL A 186 -20.64 3.96 -20.00
N THR A 187 -20.28 2.69 -19.84
CA THR A 187 -19.26 2.26 -18.91
C THR A 187 -17.99 2.96 -19.38
N ASN A 188 -17.75 4.16 -18.84
CA ASN A 188 -16.44 4.78 -18.79
C ASN A 188 -15.56 3.82 -18.01
N THR A 189 -15.13 2.77 -18.71
CA THR A 189 -14.02 1.93 -18.35
C THR A 189 -12.82 2.86 -18.48
N ASN A 190 -12.61 3.67 -17.43
CA ASN A 190 -11.32 4.31 -17.23
C ASN A 190 -10.32 3.20 -17.40
N THR A 191 -9.60 3.26 -18.52
CA THR A 191 -8.52 2.37 -18.89
C THR A 191 -7.36 2.75 -17.98
N ASN A 192 -7.58 2.63 -16.66
CA ASN A 192 -6.55 2.73 -15.66
C ASN A 192 -5.50 1.72 -16.09
N THR A 193 -4.45 2.25 -16.71
CA THR A 193 -3.36 1.50 -17.28
C THR A 193 -2.82 0.66 -16.14
N LYS A 194 -3.14 -0.64 -16.18
CA LYS A 194 -2.79 -1.56 -15.10
C LYS A 194 -1.28 -1.56 -15.04
N THR A 195 -0.74 -0.95 -13.99
CA THR A 195 0.69 -0.95 -13.74
C THR A 195 1.01 -2.19 -12.90
N ILE A 196 2.14 -2.86 -13.15
CA ILE A 196 2.61 -3.94 -12.28
C ILE A 196 3.83 -3.42 -11.50
N LEU A 197 3.82 -3.65 -10.19
CA LEU A 197 4.96 -3.45 -9.31
C LEU A 197 5.75 -4.76 -9.21
N LEU A 198 7.01 -4.73 -9.63
CA LEU A 198 7.95 -5.85 -9.57
C LEU A 198 8.94 -5.66 -8.40
N LEU A 199 8.86 -6.53 -7.41
CA LEU A 199 9.80 -6.61 -6.30
C LEU A 199 10.84 -7.68 -6.63
N ALA A 200 12.12 -7.31 -6.65
CA ALA A 200 13.20 -8.22 -7.01
C ALA A 200 14.30 -8.30 -5.94
N LYS A 201 14.53 -9.52 -5.44
CA LYS A 201 15.68 -9.91 -4.62
C LYS A 201 16.56 -10.85 -5.45
N CYS A 202 17.40 -10.29 -6.31
CA CYS A 202 18.26 -11.06 -7.20
C CYS A 202 19.58 -10.35 -7.53
N ASN A 203 20.52 -11.09 -8.13
CA ASN A 203 21.72 -10.51 -8.72
C ASN A 203 21.42 -9.97 -10.15
N PRO A 204 22.30 -9.13 -10.73
CA PRO A 204 22.06 -8.52 -12.04
C PRO A 204 21.89 -9.52 -13.19
N SER A 205 22.58 -10.66 -13.17
CA SER A 205 22.46 -11.68 -14.22
C SER A 205 21.09 -12.38 -14.19
N THR A 206 20.62 -12.74 -13.00
CA THR A 206 19.31 -13.35 -12.78
C THR A 206 18.19 -12.37 -13.11
N TYR A 207 18.34 -11.10 -12.75
CA TYR A 207 17.43 -10.03 -13.16
C TYR A 207 17.33 -9.94 -14.69
N LYS A 208 18.46 -9.87 -15.39
CA LYS A 208 18.51 -9.83 -16.86
C LYS A 208 17.85 -11.06 -17.51
N SER A 209 18.00 -12.24 -16.91
CA SER A 209 17.33 -13.46 -17.38
C SER A 209 15.81 -13.39 -17.19
N LEU A 210 15.33 -12.78 -16.10
CA LEU A 210 13.91 -12.51 -15.89
C LEU A 210 13.38 -11.53 -16.94
N THR A 211 14.05 -10.40 -17.15
CA THR A 211 13.55 -9.40 -18.12
C THR A 211 13.55 -9.96 -19.54
N THR A 212 14.57 -10.75 -19.92
CA THR A 212 14.58 -11.49 -21.18
C THR A 212 13.44 -12.51 -21.29
N TYR A 213 13.10 -13.17 -20.19
CA TYR A 213 11.96 -14.08 -20.16
C TYR A 213 10.63 -13.32 -20.35
N LEU A 214 10.48 -12.17 -19.70
CA LEU A 214 9.31 -11.31 -19.85
C LEU A 214 9.17 -10.77 -21.28
N ASP A 215 10.27 -10.36 -21.90
CA ASP A 215 10.33 -9.95 -23.30
C ASP A 215 9.95 -11.10 -24.25
N THR A 216 10.61 -12.24 -24.13
CA THR A 216 10.39 -13.36 -25.05
C THR A 216 9.03 -14.06 -24.90
N THR A 217 8.46 -14.08 -23.68
CA THR A 217 7.23 -14.81 -23.38
C THR A 217 6.01 -13.91 -23.46
N PHE A 218 6.12 -12.67 -22.97
CA PHE A 218 4.99 -11.74 -22.85
C PHE A 218 5.14 -10.52 -23.76
N SER A 219 6.17 -10.42 -24.59
CA SER A 219 6.47 -9.25 -25.44
C SER A 219 6.61 -7.95 -24.65
N ILE A 220 7.16 -8.03 -23.43
CA ILE A 220 7.43 -6.87 -22.57
C ILE A 220 8.91 -6.48 -22.72
N PRO A 221 9.24 -5.47 -23.53
CA PRO A 221 10.64 -5.11 -23.76
C PRO A 221 11.27 -4.58 -22.47
N ASP A 222 12.59 -4.72 -22.35
CA ASP A 222 13.37 -4.21 -21.20
C ASP A 222 13.10 -2.70 -20.94
N THR A 223 12.73 -1.92 -21.96
CA THR A 223 12.40 -0.49 -21.84
C THR A 223 11.10 -0.22 -21.08
N CYS A 224 10.19 -1.20 -20.98
CA CYS A 224 8.96 -1.09 -20.20
C CYS A 224 9.18 -1.40 -18.71
N ILE A 225 10.37 -1.90 -18.33
CA ILE A 225 10.71 -2.26 -16.96
C ILE A 225 11.67 -1.20 -16.40
N THR A 226 11.14 -0.26 -15.63
CA THR A 226 11.91 0.88 -15.10
C THR A 226 12.10 0.75 -13.60
N PRO A 227 13.26 1.15 -13.03
CA PRO A 227 13.40 1.23 -11.57
C PRO A 227 12.43 2.27 -11.01
N LEU A 228 11.62 1.87 -10.03
CA LEU A 228 10.70 2.78 -9.34
C LEU A 228 11.51 3.70 -8.42
N LYS A 229 11.36 5.02 -8.57
CA LYS A 229 12.09 6.00 -7.75
C LYS A 229 11.12 6.85 -6.94
N PRO A 230 10.72 6.42 -5.74
CA PRO A 230 9.73 7.15 -4.95
C PRO A 230 10.14 8.61 -4.75
N SER A 231 9.23 9.54 -5.04
CA SER A 231 9.47 10.97 -4.80
C SER A 231 9.58 11.28 -3.30
N ALA A 232 10.23 12.38 -2.93
CA ALA A 232 10.32 12.80 -1.53
C ALA A 232 8.94 13.09 -0.91
N GLN A 233 8.01 13.60 -1.73
CA GLN A 233 6.62 13.83 -1.35
C GLN A 233 5.89 12.51 -1.08
N PHE A 234 6.09 11.51 -1.94
CA PHE A 234 5.56 10.17 -1.72
C PHE A 234 6.09 9.54 -0.43
N LEU A 235 7.39 9.66 -0.16
CA LEU A 235 7.99 9.17 1.09
C LEU A 235 7.37 9.85 2.31
N GLN A 236 7.18 11.17 2.28
CA GLN A 236 6.51 11.89 3.36
C GLN A 236 5.06 11.41 3.55
N TYR A 237 4.29 11.32 2.46
CA TYR A 237 2.91 10.86 2.49
C TYR A 237 2.78 9.46 3.08
N THR A 238 3.60 8.52 2.62
CA THR A 238 3.58 7.14 3.14
C THR A 238 4.00 7.04 4.60
N LEU A 239 4.99 7.84 5.04
CA LEU A 239 5.34 7.92 6.47
C LEU A 239 4.16 8.40 7.31
N GLU A 240 3.49 9.46 6.85
CA GLU A 240 2.34 10.04 7.52
C GLU A 240 1.20 9.04 7.60
N THR A 241 0.75 8.51 6.46
CA THR A 241 -0.33 7.52 6.39
C THR A 241 -0.02 6.30 7.25
N TYR A 242 1.22 5.80 7.23
CA TYR A 242 1.62 4.66 8.05
C TYR A 242 1.55 4.96 9.56
N ILE A 243 2.10 6.10 10.01
CA ILE A 243 2.05 6.45 11.44
C ILE A 243 0.62 6.73 11.88
N SER A 244 -0.14 7.52 11.11
CA SER A 244 -1.50 7.91 11.46
C SER A 244 -2.43 6.71 11.55
N SER A 245 -2.45 5.84 10.53
CA SER A 245 -3.27 4.61 10.53
C SER A 245 -2.91 3.67 11.69
N THR A 246 -1.60 3.44 11.93
CA THR A 246 -1.15 2.60 13.03
C THR A 246 -1.54 3.20 14.38
N TYR A 247 -1.34 4.51 14.56
CA TYR A 247 -1.69 5.20 15.79
C TYR A 247 -3.19 5.18 16.07
N LYS A 248 -4.01 5.40 15.03
CA LYS A 248 -5.48 5.34 15.09
C LYS A 248 -5.98 3.97 15.50
N GLU A 249 -5.48 2.90 14.90
CA GLU A 249 -5.92 1.55 15.27
C GLU A 249 -5.51 1.22 16.72
N LEU A 250 -4.30 1.60 17.12
CA LEU A 250 -3.84 1.45 18.49
C LEU A 250 -4.66 2.29 19.50
N THR A 251 -5.31 3.36 19.06
CA THR A 251 -6.27 4.13 19.90
C THR A 251 -7.67 3.54 19.92
N ARG A 252 -8.16 3.01 18.79
CA ARG A 252 -9.55 2.57 18.63
C ARG A 252 -9.89 1.41 19.57
N HIS A 253 -9.02 0.41 19.64
CA HIS A 253 -9.17 -0.73 20.56
C HIS A 253 -9.25 -0.36 22.06
N GLY A 254 -8.92 0.89 22.41
CA GLY A 254 -9.06 1.39 23.77
C GLY A 254 -10.50 1.67 24.20
N TYR A 255 -11.42 1.99 23.27
CA TYR A 255 -12.72 2.58 23.61
C TYR A 255 -13.90 1.61 23.54
N ASP A 256 -13.87 0.59 22.67
CA ASP A 256 -15.03 -0.29 22.40
C ASP A 256 -15.41 -1.22 23.57
N ASN A 257 -14.67 -1.22 24.68
CA ASN A 257 -14.96 -2.09 25.84
C ASN A 257 -15.46 -1.33 27.08
N ASP A 258 -15.61 0.00 27.01
CA ASP A 258 -15.95 0.83 28.17
C ASP A 258 -17.49 0.98 28.39
N ASP A 259 -18.33 0.38 27.55
CA ASP A 259 -19.80 0.62 27.57
C ASP A 259 -20.58 -0.21 28.61
N GLU A 260 -19.94 -1.18 29.29
CA GLU A 260 -20.55 -1.92 30.40
C GLU A 260 -20.09 -1.42 31.77
N GLY A 261 -20.32 -0.13 32.07
CA GLY A 261 -20.57 0.38 33.42
C GLY A 261 -19.51 0.21 34.53
N ASP A 262 -18.37 -0.44 34.29
CA ASP A 262 -17.35 -0.66 35.31
C ASP A 262 -16.21 0.34 35.15
N SER A 263 -16.35 1.45 35.87
CA SER A 263 -15.35 2.54 35.98
C SER A 263 -13.97 2.13 36.56
N GLY A 264 -13.75 0.84 36.83
CA GLY A 264 -12.52 0.31 37.38
C GLY A 264 -11.49 -0.06 36.30
N ASP A 265 -10.46 0.78 36.16
CA ASP A 265 -9.14 0.44 35.62
C ASP A 265 -8.80 0.79 34.15
N LYS A 266 -8.98 2.06 33.78
CA LYS A 266 -8.37 2.64 32.56
C LYS A 266 -6.83 2.70 32.59
N SER A 267 -6.19 2.34 33.71
CA SER A 267 -4.73 2.45 33.88
C SER A 267 -3.96 1.31 33.20
N LEU A 268 -4.56 0.12 33.04
CA LEU A 268 -3.85 -1.05 32.51
C LEU A 268 -3.71 -1.09 30.98
N ARG A 269 -4.53 -0.36 30.21
CA ARG A 269 -4.48 -0.38 28.73
C ARG A 269 -3.42 0.55 28.13
N THR A 270 -3.03 1.61 28.84
CA THR A 270 -2.02 2.58 28.37
C THR A 270 -0.62 1.95 28.18
N PRO A 271 -0.12 1.07 29.08
CA PRO A 271 1.15 0.37 28.91
C PRO A 271 1.20 -0.51 27.66
N LEU A 272 0.13 -1.25 27.36
CA LEU A 272 0.09 -2.17 26.20
C LEU A 272 0.16 -1.40 24.88
N ARG A 273 -0.63 -0.34 24.75
CA ARG A 273 -0.58 0.56 23.59
C ARG A 273 0.82 1.14 23.38
N SER A 274 1.49 1.58 24.44
CA SER A 274 2.86 2.09 24.37
C SER A 274 3.84 1.00 23.95
N ALA A 275 3.69 -0.23 24.44
CA ALA A 275 4.53 -1.36 24.08
C ALA A 275 4.39 -1.72 22.59
N ASN A 276 3.16 -1.77 22.06
CA ASN A 276 2.90 -2.05 20.65
C ASN A 276 3.40 -0.93 19.75
N PHE A 277 3.19 0.32 20.14
CA PHE A 277 3.76 1.45 19.40
C PHE A 277 5.29 1.36 19.33
N LYS A 278 5.94 1.00 20.44
CA LYS A 278 7.40 0.79 20.51
C LYS A 278 7.87 -0.39 19.67
N SER A 279 7.14 -1.50 19.65
CA SER A 279 7.53 -2.68 18.87
C SER A 279 7.42 -2.42 17.36
N ILE A 280 6.38 -1.69 16.93
CA ILE A 280 6.14 -1.34 15.52
C ILE A 280 7.14 -0.29 15.03
N PHE A 281 7.35 0.78 15.79
CA PHE A 281 8.17 1.91 15.32
C PHE A 281 9.64 1.82 15.74
N GLY A 282 9.97 1.27 16.91
CA GLY A 282 11.33 1.22 17.43
C GLY A 282 11.97 2.62 17.52
N SER A 283 12.97 2.88 16.69
CA SER A 283 13.44 4.25 16.37
C SER A 283 13.04 4.57 14.93
N LEU A 284 12.46 5.75 14.71
CA LEU A 284 12.21 6.29 13.38
C LEU A 284 13.47 6.99 12.88
N HIS A 285 14.09 6.45 11.82
CA HIS A 285 15.23 7.07 11.14
C HIS A 285 14.78 7.68 9.81
N MET A 286 15.12 8.95 9.61
CA MET A 286 14.91 9.67 8.35
C MET A 286 16.25 10.17 7.81
N THR A 287 16.54 9.88 6.55
CA THR A 287 17.73 10.41 5.87
C THR A 287 17.32 11.51 4.90
N ILE A 288 17.83 12.71 5.12
CA ILE A 288 17.66 13.87 4.24
C ILE A 288 18.90 13.99 3.38
N SER A 289 18.74 14.01 2.06
CA SER A 289 19.84 14.26 1.13
C SER A 289 19.84 15.71 0.67
N PHE A 290 21.04 16.25 0.43
CA PHE A 290 21.23 17.63 -0.03
C PHE A 290 21.60 17.66 -1.50
N ALA A 291 20.94 18.52 -2.27
CA ALA A 291 21.33 18.77 -3.66
C ALA A 291 22.60 19.66 -3.70
N PRO A 292 23.61 19.32 -4.53
CA PRO A 292 24.67 20.27 -4.85
C PRO A 292 24.06 21.55 -5.47
N PRO A 293 24.59 22.76 -5.19
CA PRO A 293 25.85 23.09 -4.52
C PRO A 293 25.70 23.56 -3.05
N VAL A 294 24.50 23.48 -2.46
CA VAL A 294 24.18 24.19 -1.19
C VAL A 294 25.13 23.85 -0.05
N ALA A 295 25.58 22.60 0.04
CA ALA A 295 26.62 22.19 0.96
C ALA A 295 27.46 21.06 0.33
N PRO A 296 28.56 21.37 -0.39
CA PRO A 296 29.31 20.36 -1.16
C PRO A 296 29.95 19.27 -0.30
N LYS A 297 30.11 19.52 1.01
CA LYS A 297 30.63 18.55 1.99
C LYS A 297 29.54 17.78 2.74
N LEU A 298 28.30 18.28 2.77
CA LEU A 298 27.19 17.66 3.49
C LEU A 298 26.32 16.90 2.50
N LYS A 299 26.51 15.58 2.41
CA LYS A 299 25.77 14.72 1.47
C LYS A 299 24.39 14.35 2.00
N SER A 300 24.32 14.05 3.28
CA SER A 300 23.10 13.62 3.95
C SER A 300 23.10 14.03 5.42
N LEU A 301 21.90 14.12 5.99
CA LEU A 301 21.62 14.29 7.41
C LEU A 301 20.70 13.16 7.84
N ASP A 302 21.15 12.38 8.82
CA ASP A 302 20.33 11.35 9.44
C ASP A 302 19.69 11.90 10.71
N VAL A 303 18.37 11.77 10.81
CA VAL A 303 17.57 12.18 11.95
C VAL A 303 16.96 10.92 12.57
N GLU A 304 17.27 10.65 13.83
CA GLU A 304 16.72 9.54 14.59
C GLU A 304 15.75 10.07 15.65
N LEU A 305 14.53 9.52 15.69
CA LEU A 305 13.53 9.80 16.70
C LEU A 305 13.15 8.51 17.42
N PRO A 306 13.41 8.40 18.73
CA PRO A 306 12.90 7.29 19.54
C PRO A 306 11.37 7.24 19.51
N SER A 307 10.79 6.04 19.47
CA SER A 307 9.33 5.84 19.51
C SER A 307 8.66 6.49 20.70
N GLU A 308 9.31 6.55 21.87
CA GLU A 308 8.77 7.25 23.05
C GLU A 308 8.54 8.74 22.75
N THR A 309 9.51 9.39 22.11
CA THR A 309 9.42 10.80 21.74
C THR A 309 8.33 11.02 20.69
N LEU A 310 8.24 10.12 19.70
CA LEU A 310 7.19 10.16 18.69
C LEU A 310 5.80 10.01 19.33
N LEU A 311 5.64 9.06 20.25
CA LEU A 311 4.39 8.81 20.96
C LEU A 311 3.97 10.01 21.82
N ILE A 312 4.91 10.64 22.54
CA ILE A 312 4.64 11.86 23.31
C ILE A 312 4.14 12.97 22.39
N ALA A 313 4.83 13.22 21.27
CA ALA A 313 4.45 14.27 20.33
C ALA A 313 3.05 14.05 19.73
N LEU A 314 2.72 12.79 19.39
CA LEU A 314 1.39 12.41 18.90
C LEU A 314 0.30 12.61 19.98
N ASN A 315 0.57 12.20 21.22
CA ASN A 315 -0.37 12.35 22.33
C ASN A 315 -0.59 13.82 22.70
N GLU A 316 0.46 14.65 22.71
CA GLU A 316 0.34 16.09 22.94
C GLU A 316 -0.59 16.74 21.91
N LYS A 317 -0.43 16.38 20.63
CA LYS A 317 -1.30 16.89 19.57
C LYS A 317 -2.74 16.39 19.69
N HIS A 318 -2.93 15.11 19.97
CA HIS A 318 -4.27 14.54 20.17
C HIS A 318 -5.01 15.23 21.33
N ASN A 319 -4.31 15.56 22.42
CA ASN A 319 -4.87 16.30 23.55
C ASN A 319 -5.12 17.79 23.25
N GLN A 320 -4.37 18.41 22.34
CA GLN A 320 -4.63 19.78 21.90
C GLN A 320 -5.93 19.87 21.10
N ASN A 321 -6.13 18.98 20.14
CA ASN A 321 -7.35 18.97 19.32
C ASN A 321 -8.61 18.85 20.20
N ARG A 322 -8.59 17.93 21.18
CA ARG A 322 -9.72 17.75 22.13
C ARG A 322 -10.09 18.99 22.95
N ARG A 323 -9.17 19.92 23.17
CA ARG A 323 -9.48 21.17 23.91
C ARG A 323 -10.14 22.19 23.01
N ASP A 324 -9.80 22.20 21.74
CA ASP A 324 -10.37 23.13 20.76
C ASP A 324 -11.80 22.74 20.38
N ASP A 325 -12.15 21.44 20.47
CA ASP A 325 -13.47 20.91 20.09
C ASP A 325 -14.52 20.98 21.22
N SER A 326 -14.14 21.36 22.44
CA SER A 326 -15.05 21.34 23.60
C SER A 326 -16.15 22.41 23.57
N ASP A 327 -16.08 23.38 22.65
CA ASP A 327 -16.95 24.56 22.60
C ASP A 327 -17.88 24.62 21.37
N GLY A 328 -17.92 23.59 20.51
CA GLY A 328 -18.71 23.62 19.27
C GLY A 328 -19.49 22.34 18.99
N ASP A 329 -20.77 22.49 18.61
CA ASP A 329 -21.70 21.46 18.12
C ASP A 329 -21.23 20.85 16.76
N GLY A 330 -19.99 20.38 16.68
CA GLY A 330 -19.31 20.02 15.44
C GLY A 330 -19.73 18.66 14.88
N ASP A 331 -20.34 18.70 13.70
CA ASP A 331 -20.66 17.54 12.86
C ASP A 331 -19.39 16.71 12.53
N GLY A 332 -19.26 15.53 13.18
CA GLY A 332 -18.80 14.22 12.66
C GLY A 332 -17.48 14.01 11.89
N ASP A 333 -16.83 15.00 11.27
CA ASP A 333 -15.80 14.76 10.23
C ASP A 333 -14.32 14.87 10.70
N ASP A 334 -14.08 14.99 12.01
CA ASP A 334 -12.75 15.34 12.54
C ASP A 334 -11.68 14.22 12.45
N ASP A 335 -12.08 12.95 12.23
CA ASP A 335 -11.13 11.83 12.19
C ASP A 335 -10.10 11.98 11.07
N ASN A 336 -10.48 12.57 9.93
CA ASN A 336 -9.56 12.77 8.79
C ASN A 336 -8.53 13.89 9.02
N LYS A 337 -8.75 14.77 10.00
CA LYS A 337 -7.86 15.93 10.28
C LYS A 337 -6.60 15.52 11.02
N ILE A 338 -6.67 14.46 11.83
CA ILE A 338 -5.53 13.90 12.56
C ILE A 338 -4.52 13.30 11.57
N ASP A 339 -4.99 12.71 10.47
CA ASP A 339 -4.13 11.97 9.54
C ASP A 339 -3.07 12.84 8.86
N ARG A 340 -3.38 14.12 8.60
CA ARG A 340 -2.52 15.02 7.80
C ARG A 340 -1.54 15.86 8.61
N GLN A 341 -1.37 15.56 9.91
CA GLN A 341 -0.59 16.42 10.80
C GLN A 341 0.56 15.71 11.51
N VAL A 342 0.71 14.40 11.38
CA VAL A 342 1.77 13.67 12.09
C VAL A 342 3.15 14.15 11.65
N THR A 343 3.38 14.25 10.35
CA THR A 343 4.67 14.73 9.84
C THR A 343 4.91 16.20 10.20
N THR A 344 3.85 17.00 10.25
CA THR A 344 3.89 18.40 10.71
C THR A 344 4.27 18.50 12.19
N VAL A 345 3.68 17.68 13.06
CA VAL A 345 4.00 17.62 14.50
C VAL A 345 5.46 17.24 14.70
N VAL A 346 5.94 16.20 14.00
CA VAL A 346 7.34 15.78 14.07
C VAL A 346 8.28 16.89 13.57
N ALA A 347 7.95 17.51 12.44
CA ALA A 347 8.74 18.60 11.87
C ALA A 347 8.82 19.80 12.82
N GLN A 348 7.69 20.22 13.38
CA GLN A 348 7.61 21.33 14.33
C GLN A 348 8.34 21.01 15.63
N TRP A 349 8.24 19.77 16.12
CA TRP A 349 8.97 19.34 17.31
C TRP A 349 10.49 19.40 17.09
N ILE A 350 10.98 18.94 15.93
CA ILE A 350 12.39 19.02 15.55
C ILE A 350 12.83 20.48 15.40
N GLU A 351 12.02 21.31 14.73
CA GLU A 351 12.30 22.74 14.57
C GLU A 351 12.41 23.45 15.92
N ASN A 352 11.45 23.23 16.83
CA ASN A 352 11.43 23.85 18.15
C ASN A 352 12.63 23.44 19.02
N ARG A 353 13.15 22.21 18.85
CA ARG A 353 14.27 21.68 19.65
C ARG A 353 15.64 21.98 19.05
N THR A 354 15.75 22.05 17.73
CA THR A 354 17.04 22.11 17.03
C THR A 354 17.22 23.35 16.16
N GLY A 355 16.14 24.10 15.89
CA GLY A 355 16.10 25.17 14.89
C GLY A 355 16.08 24.67 13.44
N LEU A 356 16.07 23.35 13.22
CA LEU A 356 16.15 22.75 11.89
C LEU A 356 14.77 22.57 11.25
N LYS A 357 14.55 23.26 10.14
CA LYS A 357 13.35 23.10 9.30
C LYS A 357 13.53 21.94 8.33
N LEU A 358 12.90 20.80 8.64
CA LEU A 358 12.92 19.63 7.77
C LEU A 358 11.96 19.78 6.58
N PRO A 359 12.26 19.17 5.41
CA PRO A 359 11.36 19.15 4.25
C PRO A 359 10.21 18.14 4.44
N LEU A 360 9.57 18.16 5.62
CA LEU A 360 8.45 17.30 6.02
C LEU A 360 7.11 18.05 5.99
N THR A 361 7.07 19.28 5.48
CA THR A 361 5.85 20.12 5.46
C THR A 361 5.52 20.64 4.05
N GLN A 362 6.24 20.20 3.02
CA GLN A 362 6.10 20.72 1.64
C GLN A 362 4.94 20.09 0.86
N GLN A 363 3.89 19.62 1.54
CA GLN A 363 2.82 18.77 0.99
C GLN A 363 1.86 19.44 -0.01
N LYS A 364 2.03 20.73 -0.32
CA LYS A 364 0.98 21.52 -1.00
C LYS A 364 0.67 21.09 -2.44
N ALA A 365 1.40 20.14 -3.04
CA ALA A 365 1.27 19.79 -4.45
C ALA A 365 0.40 18.56 -4.77
N MET A 366 0.26 17.55 -3.89
CA MET A 366 -0.36 16.28 -4.30
C MET A 366 -1.89 16.22 -4.17
N THR A 367 -2.53 17.06 -3.36
CA THR A 367 -3.95 16.87 -2.98
C THR A 367 -4.95 17.65 -3.84
N ILE A 368 -4.50 18.48 -4.80
CA ILE A 368 -5.39 19.48 -5.44
C ILE A 368 -5.92 19.05 -6.81
N GLU A 369 -5.31 18.08 -7.51
CA GLU A 369 -5.72 17.79 -8.90
C GLU A 369 -6.85 16.75 -9.06
N GLU A 370 -7.10 15.85 -8.10
CA GLU A 370 -8.10 14.78 -8.30
C GLU A 370 -9.56 15.16 -7.99
N ASN A 371 -9.84 16.23 -7.22
CA ASN A 371 -11.22 16.52 -6.76
C ASN A 371 -11.83 17.82 -7.32
N LYS A 372 -11.28 18.39 -8.40
CA LYS A 372 -11.84 19.61 -9.03
C LYS A 372 -12.66 19.38 -10.30
N SER A 373 -13.02 18.13 -10.61
CA SER A 373 -13.98 17.87 -11.67
C SER A 373 -15.42 17.87 -11.15
N HIS A 374 -16.14 18.90 -11.56
CA HIS A 374 -17.53 18.79 -12.01
C HIS A 374 -18.64 18.80 -10.94
N ASP A 375 -18.89 19.95 -10.31
CA ASP A 375 -20.20 20.22 -9.68
C ASP A 375 -20.64 21.70 -9.71
N ASP A 376 -20.09 22.51 -10.63
CA ASP A 376 -20.57 23.90 -10.85
C ASP A 376 -21.30 24.01 -12.19
N VAL A 377 -22.39 23.24 -12.34
CA VAL A 377 -23.42 23.47 -13.36
C VAL A 377 -24.69 23.92 -12.63
N GLY A 378 -24.81 25.22 -12.38
CA GLY A 378 -26.11 25.79 -11.98
C GLY A 378 -26.08 26.99 -11.04
N LYS A 379 -25.28 28.01 -11.31
CA LYS A 379 -25.62 29.37 -10.85
C LYS A 379 -25.66 30.34 -12.00
N GLU A 380 -26.91 30.68 -12.30
CA GLU A 380 -27.37 31.53 -13.36
C GLU A 380 -26.81 32.96 -13.24
N ASN A 381 -26.55 33.52 -14.42
CA ASN A 381 -26.23 34.89 -14.74
C ASN A 381 -26.85 35.95 -13.80
N ARG A 382 -26.00 36.65 -13.04
CA ARG A 382 -26.27 38.04 -12.64
C ARG A 382 -25.22 38.94 -13.26
N THR A 383 -25.67 39.65 -14.30
CA THR A 383 -25.07 40.86 -14.86
C THR A 383 -24.81 41.89 -13.75
N PRO A 384 -23.58 42.38 -13.58
CA PRO A 384 -23.35 43.66 -12.91
C PRO A 384 -23.52 44.79 -13.93
N ASP A 385 -24.36 45.76 -13.57
CA ASP A 385 -24.53 47.02 -14.29
C ASP A 385 -23.20 47.79 -14.40
N PHE A 386 -22.97 48.29 -15.60
CA PHE A 386 -21.88 49.20 -15.95
C PHE A 386 -22.08 50.56 -15.27
N HIS A 387 -21.09 51.02 -14.53
CA HIS A 387 -20.85 52.45 -14.33
C HIS A 387 -19.58 52.82 -15.11
N GLU A 388 -19.78 53.53 -16.23
CA GLU A 388 -18.76 54.32 -16.91
C GLU A 388 -18.32 55.46 -15.97
N GLU A 389 -17.03 55.57 -15.70
CA GLU A 389 -16.46 56.86 -15.35
C GLU A 389 -15.11 57.04 -16.07
N ASP A 390 -15.13 58.02 -16.96
CA ASP A 390 -14.01 58.61 -17.69
C ASP A 390 -12.88 59.00 -16.74
N THR A 391 -11.63 58.69 -17.11
CA THR A 391 -10.51 59.62 -16.90
C THR A 391 -9.39 59.32 -17.89
N ALA A 392 -9.19 60.29 -18.78
CA ALA A 392 -8.09 60.37 -19.73
C ALA A 392 -6.88 61.06 -19.09
N GLU A 393 -5.68 60.47 -19.22
CA GLU A 393 -4.39 61.18 -19.26
C GLU A 393 -3.29 60.20 -19.77
N LYS A 394 -2.89 60.23 -21.05
CA LYS A 394 -1.92 61.11 -21.75
C LYS A 394 -0.42 60.81 -21.46
N GLN A 395 0.21 60.18 -22.47
CA GLN A 395 1.60 60.34 -22.98
C GLN A 395 2.80 59.66 -22.27
N PRO A 396 3.97 59.49 -22.95
CA PRO A 396 4.21 59.30 -24.38
C PRO A 396 5.20 58.16 -24.72
N SER A 397 5.13 57.79 -25.99
CA SER A 397 6.05 56.97 -26.78
C SER A 397 7.51 57.44 -26.77
N LYS A 398 8.42 56.47 -26.81
CA LYS A 398 9.75 56.65 -27.41
C LYS A 398 10.14 55.42 -28.22
N GLU A 399 10.34 55.69 -29.50
CA GLU A 399 10.66 54.78 -30.60
C GLU A 399 12.16 54.91 -30.96
N VAL A 400 12.65 53.95 -31.76
CA VAL A 400 13.93 53.88 -32.51
C VAL A 400 15.10 53.34 -31.65
N VAL A 401 15.77 52.21 -31.96
CA VAL A 401 16.50 51.84 -33.20
C VAL A 401 16.51 50.31 -33.43
N ALA A 402 16.56 49.93 -34.72
CA ALA A 402 16.51 48.59 -35.28
C ALA A 402 17.86 47.82 -35.37
N ALA A 403 17.73 46.50 -35.65
CA ALA A 403 18.69 45.49 -36.13
C ALA A 403 19.76 45.07 -35.09
N ASP A 404 19.91 43.80 -34.70
CA ASP A 404 20.31 42.69 -35.56
C ASP A 404 20.19 41.32 -34.82
N GLU A 405 20.02 40.25 -35.60
CA GLU A 405 20.44 38.86 -35.35
C GLU A 405 20.01 38.06 -34.10
N THR A 406 19.01 37.20 -34.33
CA THR A 406 19.05 35.73 -34.06
C THR A 406 19.75 35.24 -32.78
N ASN A 407 18.96 35.02 -31.71
CA ASN A 407 18.99 33.83 -30.85
C ASN A 407 18.03 34.00 -29.66
N THR A 408 16.73 33.82 -29.89
CA THR A 408 15.75 33.57 -28.83
C THR A 408 15.86 32.12 -28.36
N THR A 409 16.96 31.81 -27.66
CA THR A 409 17.00 30.68 -26.74
C THR A 409 16.13 31.09 -25.54
N THR A 410 14.87 30.67 -25.56
CA THR A 410 13.97 30.73 -24.41
C THR A 410 14.61 29.96 -23.26
N ASN A 411 15.36 30.66 -22.43
CA ASN A 411 15.85 30.22 -21.12
C ASN A 411 14.62 30.01 -20.22
N SER A 412 13.95 28.87 -20.38
CA SER A 412 13.04 28.41 -19.33
C SER A 412 13.89 28.23 -18.07
N PRO A 413 13.51 28.85 -16.94
CA PRO A 413 14.25 28.69 -15.70
C PRO A 413 14.28 27.19 -15.38
N LEU A 414 15.50 26.63 -15.28
CA LEU A 414 15.70 25.23 -14.94
C LEU A 414 14.91 24.94 -13.66
N PRO A 415 14.06 23.88 -13.61
CA PRO A 415 13.30 23.57 -12.42
C PRO A 415 14.26 23.45 -11.23
N THR A 416 14.10 24.35 -10.26
CA THR A 416 14.97 24.42 -9.09
C THR A 416 14.70 23.19 -8.24
N VAL A 417 15.58 22.19 -8.34
CA VAL A 417 15.55 21.01 -7.48
C VAL A 417 15.61 21.48 -6.02
N PRO A 418 14.69 21.02 -5.14
CA PRO A 418 14.71 21.40 -3.74
C PRO A 418 16.07 21.09 -3.12
N PRO A 419 16.65 22.02 -2.34
CA PRO A 419 18.00 21.87 -1.81
C PRO A 419 18.10 20.72 -0.78
N MET A 420 16.99 20.34 -0.17
CA MET A 420 16.86 19.24 0.78
C MET A 420 15.70 18.36 0.37
N ARG A 421 15.89 17.04 0.41
CA ARG A 421 14.84 16.07 0.12
C ARG A 421 14.92 14.85 1.04
N LEU A 422 13.77 14.39 1.51
CA LEU A 422 13.66 13.10 2.19
C LEU A 422 14.04 11.99 1.19
N SER A 423 15.00 11.16 1.58
CA SER A 423 15.58 10.12 0.70
C SER A 423 15.43 8.71 1.25
N ARG A 424 15.23 8.57 2.56
CA ARG A 424 15.03 7.29 3.22
C ARG A 424 14.22 7.43 4.49
N ILE A 425 13.37 6.45 4.75
CA ILE A 425 12.65 6.25 6.00
C ILE A 425 12.95 4.83 6.49
N MET A 426 13.19 4.67 7.79
CA MET A 426 13.29 3.38 8.44
C MET A 426 12.59 3.42 9.79
N SER A 427 11.85 2.36 10.10
CA SER A 427 11.30 2.06 11.41
C SER A 427 11.62 0.59 11.75
N ALA A 428 11.16 0.12 12.92
CA ALA A 428 11.24 -1.31 13.23
C ALA A 428 10.37 -2.19 12.30
N ALA A 429 9.29 -1.65 11.73
CA ALA A 429 8.37 -2.39 10.87
C ALA A 429 8.77 -2.39 9.38
N TYR A 430 9.32 -1.28 8.88
CA TYR A 430 9.69 -1.19 7.46
C TYR A 430 10.83 -0.21 7.18
N ALA A 431 11.43 -0.32 6.00
CA ALA A 431 12.36 0.66 5.46
C ALA A 431 12.09 0.90 3.98
N ILE A 432 12.03 2.16 3.56
CA ILE A 432 11.82 2.58 2.17
C ILE A 432 12.82 3.69 1.79
N SER A 433 13.23 3.73 0.52
CA SER A 433 14.16 4.75 0.01
C SER A 433 13.76 5.27 -1.37
N SER A 434 14.22 6.48 -1.69
CA SER A 434 14.06 7.11 -3.02
C SER A 434 14.81 6.37 -4.13
N GLU A 435 15.70 5.43 -3.78
CA GLU A 435 16.38 4.54 -4.73
C GLU A 435 15.55 3.31 -5.12
N GLY A 436 14.30 3.22 -4.66
CA GLY A 436 13.44 2.09 -4.97
C GLY A 436 13.81 0.84 -4.18
N ARG A 437 14.27 0.99 -2.93
CA ARG A 437 14.46 -0.14 -2.01
C ARG A 437 13.39 -0.16 -0.94
N LEU A 438 12.80 -1.34 -0.70
CA LEU A 438 11.79 -1.60 0.32
C LEU A 438 12.18 -2.82 1.15
N LYS A 439 11.93 -2.80 2.46
CA LYS A 439 12.07 -3.95 3.36
C LYS A 439 10.97 -3.91 4.40
N PHE A 440 10.31 -5.04 4.62
CA PHE A 440 9.44 -5.27 5.77
C PHE A 440 10.15 -6.12 6.82
N SER A 441 9.79 -5.95 8.09
CA SER A 441 10.39 -6.63 9.24
C SER A 441 9.41 -7.63 9.84
N ALA A 442 9.73 -8.92 9.85
CA ALA A 442 8.84 -9.94 10.41
C ALA A 442 8.62 -9.71 11.92
N LYS A 443 9.68 -9.30 12.63
CA LYS A 443 9.66 -9.07 14.07
C LYS A 443 8.56 -8.09 14.52
N ALA A 444 8.35 -6.99 13.79
CA ALA A 444 7.32 -6.02 14.16
C ALA A 444 5.91 -6.59 13.98
N MET A 445 5.73 -7.43 12.95
CA MET A 445 4.49 -8.12 12.66
C MET A 445 4.19 -9.20 13.72
N GLU A 446 5.16 -10.05 14.07
CA GLU A 446 5.05 -11.10 15.10
C GLU A 446 4.71 -10.52 16.48
N MET A 447 5.28 -9.36 16.83
CA MET A 447 5.02 -8.69 18.10
C MET A 447 3.58 -8.19 18.25
N CYS A 448 2.83 -8.08 17.15
CA CYS A 448 1.41 -7.68 17.17
C CYS A 448 0.45 -8.88 17.07
N GLU A 449 0.94 -10.11 16.88
CA GLU A 449 0.10 -11.32 16.83
C GLU A 449 -0.25 -11.82 18.24
N HIS A 450 0.67 -11.71 19.19
CA HIS A 450 0.54 -12.29 20.54
C HIS A 450 -0.50 -11.66 21.46
N ASP A 451 -1.04 -10.50 21.12
CA ASP A 451 -2.02 -9.82 21.98
C ASP A 451 -3.45 -10.37 21.83
N GLN A 452 -3.71 -11.18 20.80
CA GLN A 452 -5.05 -11.74 20.55
C GLN A 452 -5.32 -13.07 21.27
N ASP A 453 -4.26 -13.80 21.65
CA ASP A 453 -4.35 -15.14 22.27
C ASP A 453 -5.05 -15.14 23.64
N ASN A 454 -5.22 -13.97 24.26
CA ASN A 454 -5.82 -13.86 25.59
C ASN A 454 -7.34 -13.58 25.56
N SER A 455 -7.96 -13.55 24.37
CA SER A 455 -9.38 -13.28 24.19
C SER A 455 -10.29 -14.49 24.49
N GLY A 456 -9.73 -15.63 24.89
CA GLY A 456 -10.52 -16.80 25.31
C GLY A 456 -11.35 -17.43 24.19
N HIS A 457 -11.02 -17.12 22.93
CA HIS A 457 -11.71 -17.65 21.77
C HIS A 457 -11.44 -19.16 21.62
N ASP A 458 -12.50 -19.92 21.33
CA ASP A 458 -12.43 -21.37 21.22
C ASP A 458 -11.50 -21.77 20.07
N PRO A 459 -10.54 -22.70 20.26
CA PRO A 459 -9.54 -23.09 19.25
C PRO A 459 -10.11 -23.86 18.05
N ASP A 460 -11.44 -23.98 17.96
CA ASP A 460 -12.15 -24.68 16.88
C ASP A 460 -12.76 -23.71 15.84
N GLU A 461 -12.71 -22.39 16.04
CA GLU A 461 -13.02 -21.42 14.99
C GLU A 461 -11.81 -21.24 14.06
N SER A 462 -12.06 -21.35 12.76
CA SER A 462 -11.04 -21.55 11.72
C SER A 462 -9.94 -20.48 11.70
N ASP A 463 -8.69 -20.94 11.69
CA ASP A 463 -7.44 -20.14 11.69
C ASP A 463 -7.36 -19.05 10.59
N ASP A 464 -8.18 -19.11 9.54
CA ASP A 464 -8.09 -18.24 8.36
C ASP A 464 -8.53 -16.77 8.60
N ILE A 465 -9.25 -16.47 9.69
CA ILE A 465 -9.76 -15.10 9.98
C ILE A 465 -8.71 -14.24 10.72
N HIS A 466 -7.72 -14.86 11.37
CA HIS A 466 -6.80 -14.13 12.26
C HIS A 466 -5.78 -13.26 11.51
N ASP A 467 -5.47 -13.57 10.25
CA ASP A 467 -4.48 -12.85 9.45
C ASP A 467 -4.92 -11.42 9.07
N GLU A 468 -6.22 -11.13 9.02
CA GLU A 468 -6.74 -9.81 8.64
C GLU A 468 -6.60 -8.76 9.75
N ASN A 469 -6.45 -9.20 11.00
CA ASN A 469 -6.44 -8.31 12.16
C ASN A 469 -5.04 -7.81 12.54
N ASN A 470 -3.97 -8.27 11.87
CA ASN A 470 -2.63 -7.78 12.17
C ASN A 470 -2.45 -6.36 11.59
N LEU A 471 -2.40 -5.37 12.49
CA LEU A 471 -2.24 -3.96 12.16
C LEU A 471 -1.01 -3.67 11.28
N VAL A 472 0.13 -4.33 11.56
CA VAL A 472 1.36 -4.13 10.78
C VAL A 472 1.19 -4.68 9.36
N ARG A 473 0.53 -5.83 9.19
CA ARG A 473 0.21 -6.37 7.85
C ARG A 473 -0.69 -5.43 7.08
N ARG A 474 -1.74 -4.89 7.71
CA ARG A 474 -2.67 -3.93 7.09
C ARG A 474 -1.93 -2.65 6.68
N ALA A 475 -1.09 -2.08 7.54
CA ALA A 475 -0.31 -0.89 7.23
C ALA A 475 0.70 -1.12 6.10
N ASN A 476 1.36 -2.30 6.08
CA ASN A 476 2.24 -2.69 4.99
C ASN A 476 1.48 -2.89 3.67
N ASP A 477 0.24 -3.41 3.71
CA ASP A 477 -0.61 -3.62 2.53
C ASP A 477 -1.00 -2.27 1.91
N THR A 478 -1.43 -1.33 2.76
CA THR A 478 -1.66 0.07 2.36
C THR A 478 -0.41 0.67 1.72
N LEU A 479 0.78 0.48 2.31
CA LEU A 479 2.03 0.97 1.72
C LEU A 479 2.29 0.40 0.32
N LEU A 480 2.07 -0.90 0.10
CA LEU A 480 2.25 -1.53 -1.21
C LEU A 480 1.27 -1.00 -2.26
N ARG A 481 0.03 -0.71 -1.87
CA ARG A 481 -0.97 -0.11 -2.78
C ARG A 481 -0.58 1.30 -3.18
N GLU A 482 -0.15 2.11 -2.23
CA GLU A 482 0.34 3.47 -2.52
C GLU A 482 1.57 3.42 -3.43
N MET A 483 2.47 2.43 -3.24
CA MET A 483 3.60 2.20 -4.13
C MET A 483 3.18 1.85 -5.55
N LEU A 484 2.10 1.08 -5.72
CA LEU A 484 1.56 0.78 -7.04
C LEU A 484 0.93 2.01 -7.69
N ARG A 485 0.25 2.87 -6.92
CA ARG A 485 -0.28 4.14 -7.41
C ARG A 485 0.84 5.09 -7.83
N GLU A 486 1.91 5.19 -7.05
CA GLU A 486 3.12 5.94 -7.40
C GLU A 486 3.76 5.43 -8.69
N ALA A 487 3.84 4.10 -8.84
CA ALA A 487 4.33 3.49 -10.07
C ALA A 487 3.45 3.88 -11.28
N GLY A 488 2.13 3.91 -11.10
CA GLY A 488 1.20 4.39 -12.13
C GLY A 488 1.42 5.86 -12.49
N ARG A 489 1.60 6.73 -11.49
CA ARG A 489 1.88 8.17 -11.70
C ARG A 489 3.17 8.40 -12.47
N GLN A 490 4.25 7.72 -12.10
CA GLN A 490 5.55 7.84 -12.79
C GLN A 490 5.52 7.33 -14.24
N ASN A 491 4.56 6.48 -14.60
CA ASN A 491 4.38 6.03 -15.98
C ASN A 491 3.53 6.98 -16.83
N ALA A 492 2.74 7.85 -16.18
CA ALA A 492 1.89 8.82 -16.86
C ALA A 492 2.65 10.12 -17.21
N GLU A 493 3.75 10.41 -16.51
CA GLU A 493 4.74 11.46 -16.83
C GLU A 493 5.67 11.05 -17.98
#